data_AF-A0A848XWG6-F1
#
_entry.id   AF-A0A848XWG6-F1
#
_cell.length_a   1.000
_cell.length_b   1.000
_cell.length_c   1.000
_cell.angle_alpha   90.00
_cell.angle_beta   90.00
_cell.angle_gamma   90.00
#
_symmetry.space_group_name_H-M   'P 1'
#
loop_
_entity.id
_entity.type
_entity.pdbx_description
1 polymer ?
#
loop_
_entity_poly.entity_id
_entity_poly.type
_entity_poly.pdbx_seq_one_letter_code
_entity_poly.pdbx_strand_id
1 'polypeptide(L)'
;VPALAGIMERLGIGWEAVAFLGDDLPDLPAMRRVGLPAAVRNAVPEIVEVALWKGTRAGGHGAAREFSEAILRGRGVWKDLVERYCQERGVRG
;
A
#
# COMPACT_ATOMS: atom_id res chain seq x y z
N VAL A 1 15.15 -0.76 5.31
CA VAL A 1 14.65 -0.96 6.69
C VAL A 1 14.86 0.25 7.61
N PRO A 2 16.06 0.86 7.73
CA PRO A 2 16.28 1.97 8.68
C PRO A 2 15.37 3.18 8.44
N ALA A 3 15.13 3.55 7.17
CA ALA A 3 14.23 4.65 6.81
C ALA A 3 12.78 4.39 7.24
N LEU A 4 12.26 3.18 7.01
CA LEU A 4 10.90 2.80 7.42
C LEU A 4 10.77 2.80 8.95
N ALA A 5 11.76 2.27 9.67
CA ALA A 5 11.77 2.31 11.13
C ALA A 5 11.71 3.74 11.68
N GLY A 6 12.45 4.68 11.08
CA GLY A 6 12.39 6.10 11.47
C GLY A 6 11.03 6.76 11.19
N ILE A 7 10.33 6.37 10.11
CA ILE A 7 8.96 6.83 9.85
C ILE A 7 8.01 6.27 10.92
N MET A 8 8.12 4.99 11.24
CA MET A 8 7.29 4.33 12.24
C MET A 8 7.45 4.95 13.62
N GLU A 9 8.69 5.24 14.03
CA GLU A 9 9.00 5.92 15.28
C GLU A 9 8.32 7.30 15.34
N ARG A 10 8.45 8.11 14.27
CA ARG A 10 7.82 9.43 14.19
C ARG A 10 6.28 9.38 14.23
N LEU A 11 5.68 8.30 13.76
CA LEU A 11 4.23 8.10 13.76
C LEU A 11 3.72 7.36 15.01
N GLY A 12 4.61 6.82 15.84
CA GLY A 12 4.24 6.04 17.02
C GLY A 12 3.53 4.72 16.70
N ILE A 13 3.87 4.08 15.59
CA ILE A 13 3.20 2.85 15.11
C ILE A 13 4.14 1.63 15.10
N GLY A 14 3.57 0.44 15.34
CA GLY A 14 4.25 -0.84 15.22
C GLY A 14 4.27 -1.40 13.79
N TRP A 15 5.01 -2.48 13.57
CA TRP A 15 5.19 -3.10 12.24
C TRP A 15 3.88 -3.66 11.69
N GLU A 16 3.03 -4.20 12.56
CA GLU A 16 1.71 -4.73 12.28
C GLU A 16 0.73 -3.68 11.72
N ALA A 17 0.96 -2.41 12.00
CA ALA A 17 0.16 -1.30 11.48
C ALA A 17 0.65 -0.80 10.11
N VAL A 18 1.70 -1.40 9.54
CA VAL A 18 2.31 -0.98 8.28
C VAL A 18 1.88 -1.89 7.14
N ALA A 19 1.54 -1.26 6.01
CA ALA A 19 1.42 -1.90 4.71
C ALA A 19 2.62 -1.49 3.83
N PHE A 20 3.21 -2.43 3.08
CA PHE A 20 4.37 -2.18 2.23
C PHE A 20 4.17 -2.81 0.85
N LEU A 21 4.23 -2.00 -0.21
CA LEU A 21 4.13 -2.44 -1.60
C LEU A 21 5.53 -2.50 -2.22
N GLY A 22 6.03 -3.70 -2.49
CA GLY A 22 7.38 -3.95 -3.03
C GLY A 22 7.38 -4.60 -4.41
N ASP A 23 8.56 -4.61 -5.04
CA ASP A 23 8.79 -5.20 -6.36
C ASP A 23 10.11 -5.97 -6.51
N ASP A 24 11.14 -5.68 -5.71
CA ASP A 24 12.46 -6.32 -5.85
C ASP A 24 13.09 -6.71 -4.50
N LEU A 25 14.18 -7.50 -4.53
CA LEU A 25 14.83 -8.10 -3.36
C LEU A 25 15.16 -7.14 -2.20
N PRO A 26 15.57 -5.87 -2.42
CA PRO A 26 15.80 -4.93 -1.32
C PRO A 26 14.58 -4.65 -0.43
N ASP A 27 13.37 -4.94 -0.91
CA ASP A 27 12.11 -4.78 -0.17
C ASP A 27 11.84 -5.94 0.80
N LEU A 28 12.38 -7.13 0.53
CA LEU A 28 12.12 -8.36 1.31
C LEU A 28 12.29 -8.18 2.83
N PRO A 29 13.37 -7.54 3.34
CA PRO A 29 13.54 -7.38 4.78
C PRO A 29 12.44 -6.54 5.43
N ALA A 30 11.85 -5.58 4.71
CA ALA A 30 10.71 -4.81 5.20
C ALA A 30 9.41 -5.62 5.08
N MET A 31 9.16 -6.24 3.92
CA MET A 31 7.97 -7.04 3.68
C MET A 31 7.81 -8.21 4.67
N ARG A 32 8.91 -8.84 5.11
CA ARG A 32 8.87 -9.91 6.11
C ARG A 32 8.48 -9.45 7.53
N ARG A 33 8.41 -8.14 7.79
CA ARG A 33 8.13 -7.58 9.12
C ARG A 33 6.79 -6.89 9.22
N VAL A 34 6.37 -6.19 8.16
CA VAL A 34 5.16 -5.38 8.13
C VAL A 34 3.89 -6.25 8.19
N GLY A 35 2.80 -5.68 8.71
CA GLY A 35 1.52 -6.39 8.85
C GLY A 35 0.83 -6.74 7.53
N LEU A 36 1.05 -5.94 6.48
CA LEU A 36 0.53 -6.20 5.14
C LEU A 36 1.63 -6.05 4.07
N PRO A 37 2.40 -7.11 3.79
CA PRO A 37 3.27 -7.14 2.63
C PRO A 37 2.45 -7.31 1.35
N ALA A 38 2.73 -6.46 0.37
CA ALA A 38 2.04 -6.38 -0.90
C ALA A 38 3.02 -6.36 -2.08
N ALA A 39 2.65 -7.00 -3.19
CA ALA A 39 3.47 -7.05 -4.40
C ALA A 39 2.77 -6.40 -5.59
N VAL A 40 3.52 -5.66 -6.41
CA VAL A 40 3.06 -5.23 -7.75
C VAL A 40 3.07 -6.42 -8.73
N ARG A 41 2.37 -6.31 -9.87
CA ARG A 41 2.28 -7.42 -10.84
C ARG A 41 3.64 -7.87 -11.37
N ASN A 42 4.55 -6.95 -11.64
CA ASN A 42 5.86 -7.22 -12.23
C ASN A 42 6.96 -7.43 -11.18
N ALA A 43 6.60 -7.74 -9.93
CA ALA A 43 7.55 -8.04 -8.88
C ALA A 43 8.30 -9.36 -9.13
N VAL A 44 9.53 -9.46 -8.60
CA VAL A 44 10.31 -10.71 -8.65
C VAL A 44 9.62 -11.83 -7.86
N PRO A 45 9.83 -13.12 -8.22
CA PRO A 45 9.14 -14.24 -7.58
C PRO A 45 9.23 -14.24 -6.05
N GLU A 46 10.39 -13.93 -5.48
CA GLU A 46 10.64 -13.90 -4.04
C GLU A 46 9.74 -12.88 -3.32
N ILE A 47 9.44 -11.77 -3.97
CA ILE A 47 8.52 -10.74 -3.46
C ILE A 47 7.07 -11.22 -3.51
N VAL A 48 6.70 -11.88 -4.61
CA VAL A 48 5.37 -12.47 -4.78
C VAL A 48 5.11 -13.59 -3.77
N GLU A 49 6.13 -14.36 -3.41
CA GLU A 49 6.04 -15.44 -2.42
C GLU A 49 5.70 -14.94 -1.02
N VAL A 50 6.30 -13.82 -0.59
CA VAL A 50 6.07 -13.26 0.76
C VAL A 50 4.84 -12.35 0.85
N ALA A 51 4.30 -11.92 -0.29
CA ALA A 51 3.19 -10.97 -0.32
C ALA A 51 1.85 -11.63 0.06
N LEU A 52 1.14 -11.01 1.01
CA LEU A 52 -0.24 -11.36 1.37
C LEU A 52 -1.25 -10.77 0.39
N TRP A 53 -0.93 -9.62 -0.20
CA TRP A 53 -1.73 -9.00 -1.25
C TRP A 53 -0.94 -8.90 -2.55
N LYS A 54 -1.56 -9.24 -3.67
CA LYS A 54 -0.91 -9.26 -4.99
C LYS A 54 -1.73 -8.43 -5.96
N GLY A 55 -1.13 -7.35 -6.46
CA GLY A 55 -1.77 -6.44 -7.40
C GLY A 55 -1.83 -7.00 -8.81
N THR A 56 -2.80 -6.52 -9.58
CA THR A 56 -2.96 -6.86 -11.00
C THR A 56 -2.29 -5.86 -11.94
N ARG A 57 -1.85 -4.70 -11.42
CA ARG A 57 -1.17 -3.66 -12.19
C ARG A 57 0.34 -3.68 -11.92
N ALA A 58 1.10 -3.31 -12.95
CA ALA A 58 2.54 -3.15 -12.84
C ALA A 58 2.92 -1.83 -12.14
N GLY A 59 4.11 -1.79 -11.55
CA GLY A 59 4.76 -0.57 -11.06
C GLY A 59 4.80 0.50 -12.15
N GLY A 60 4.58 1.77 -11.79
CA GLY A 60 4.44 2.88 -12.74
C GLY A 60 3.14 2.88 -13.57
N HIS A 61 2.37 1.79 -13.56
CA HIS A 61 1.15 1.63 -14.37
C HIS A 61 -0.11 1.59 -13.52
N GLY A 62 -0.09 2.21 -12.33
CA GLY A 62 -1.25 2.33 -11.44
C GLY A 62 -1.29 1.33 -10.28
N ALA A 63 -0.24 0.54 -10.04
CA ALA A 63 -0.20 -0.39 -8.90
C ALA A 63 -0.38 0.30 -7.54
N ALA A 64 0.27 1.44 -7.31
CA ALA A 64 0.11 2.20 -6.07
C ALA A 64 -1.35 2.69 -5.88
N ARG A 65 -2.03 3.06 -6.97
CA ARG A 65 -3.44 3.47 -6.95
C ARG A 65 -4.36 2.29 -6.63
N GLU A 66 -4.16 1.16 -7.31
CA GLU A 66 -4.89 -0.08 -7.05
C GLU A 66 -4.74 -0.50 -5.59
N PHE A 67 -3.52 -0.48 -5.06
CA PHE A 67 -3.25 -0.85 -3.67
C PHE A 67 -3.88 0.13 -2.67
N SER A 68 -3.77 1.44 -2.93
CA SER A 68 -4.42 2.46 -2.10
C SER A 68 -5.94 2.27 -2.03
N GLU A 69 -6.56 1.98 -3.18
CA GLU A 69 -7.99 1.68 -3.25
C GLU A 69 -8.34 0.39 -2.48
N ALA A 70 -7.53 -0.66 -2.60
CA ALA A 70 -7.72 -1.90 -1.85
C ALA A 70 -7.69 -1.66 -0.33
N ILE A 71 -6.74 -0.85 0.17
CA ILE A 71 -6.67 -0.48 1.59
C ILE A 71 -7.94 0.27 2.02
N LEU A 72 -8.37 1.28 1.26
CA LEU A 72 -9.55 2.09 1.60
C LEU A 72 -10.84 1.27 1.56
N ARG A 73 -10.97 0.35 0.61
CA ARG A 73 -12.08 -0.60 0.53
C ARG A 73 -12.07 -1.58 1.69
N GLY A 74 -10.91 -2.14 2.04
CA GLY A 74 -10.75 -3.03 3.20
C GLY A 74 -11.11 -2.35 4.52
N ARG A 75 -10.90 -1.03 4.62
CA ARG A 75 -11.32 -0.20 5.76
C ARG A 75 -12.81 0.22 5.72
N GLY A 76 -13.53 -0.10 4.64
CA GLY A 76 -14.95 0.27 4.48
C GLY A 76 -15.21 1.75 4.19
N VAL A 77 -14.17 2.56 3.95
CA VAL A 77 -14.30 4.03 3.83
C VAL A 77 -14.32 4.54 2.38
N TRP A 78 -14.14 3.66 1.39
CA TRP A 78 -13.98 4.04 -0.01
C TRP A 78 -15.14 4.91 -0.55
N LYS A 79 -16.38 4.47 -0.37
CA LYS A 79 -17.56 5.15 -0.92
C LYS A 79 -17.69 6.57 -0.39
N ASP A 80 -17.72 6.72 0.93
CA ASP A 80 -17.84 8.00 1.62
C ASP A 80 -16.73 8.98 1.24
N LEU A 81 -15.49 8.48 1.10
CA LEU A 81 -14.35 9.31 0.68
C LEU A 81 -14.51 9.81 -0.77
N VAL A 82 -14.97 8.97 -1.69
CA VAL A 82 -15.20 9.37 -3.08
C VAL A 82 -16.34 10.39 -3.17
N GLU A 83 -17.44 10.16 -2.46
CA GLU A 83 -18.57 11.09 -2.42
C GLU A 83 -18.14 12.46 -1.89
N ARG A 84 -17.42 12.50 -0.76
CA ARG A 84 -16.88 13.74 -0.19
C ARG A 84 -15.96 14.46 -1.16
N TYR A 85 -15.03 13.74 -1.80
CA TYR A 85 -14.12 14.32 -2.79
C TYR A 85 -14.89 14.97 -3.95
N CYS A 86 -15.94 14.31 -4.46
CA CYS A 86 -16.80 14.85 -5.50
C CYS A 86 -17.56 16.09 -5.04
N GLN A 87 -18.05 16.13 -3.80
CA GLN A 87 -18.73 17.31 -3.25
C GLN A 87 -17.77 18.51 -3.12
N GLU A 88 -16.59 18.31 -2.53
CA GLU A 88 -15.59 19.38 -2.34
C GLU A 88 -15.05 19.93 -3.66
N ARG A 89 -15.03 19.12 -4.72
CA ARG A 89 -14.48 19.48 -6.04
C ARG A 89 -15.58 19.90 -7.04
N GLY A 90 -16.79 19.36 -6.91
CA GLY A 90 -17.92 19.58 -7.80
C GLY A 90 -18.71 20.87 -7.54
N VAL A 91 -18.54 21.50 -6.36
CA VAL A 91 -19.15 22.80 -6.03
C VAL A 91 -18.32 24.00 -6.53
N ARG A 92 -17.26 23.76 -7.32
CA ARG A 92 -16.50 24.81 -8.04
C ARG A 92 -16.98 25.02 -9.48
N GLY A 93 -18.28 24.87 -9.71
CA GLY A 93 -18.98 25.21 -10.96
C GLY A 93 -20.08 26.21 -10.70
#